data_AF-A0A2V1DK01-F1
#
_entry.id   AF-A0A2V1DK01-F1
#
_cell.length_a   1.000
_cell.length_b   1.000
_cell.length_c   1.000
_cell.angle_alpha   90.00
_cell.angle_beta   90.00
_cell.angle_gamma   90.00
#
_symmetry.space_group_name_H-M   'P 1'
#
loop_
_entity.id
_entity.type
_entity.pdbx_description
1 polymer ?
#
loop_
_entity_poly.entity_id
_entity_poly.type
_entity_poly.pdbx_seq_one_letter_code
_entity_poly.pdbx_strand_id
1 'polypeptide(L)'
;VEFQALDQGGNQISYSEWNAVVRTYATCQILNALGTVFFNVTQTYDYVPPTMSFSWVNNGFLGTEFLSRDKQAKGSLWWGESLMSNYWAYSTRLMQDIRVNMTTAGRLGIRKGFIYFTPTGPPTDVVNLDFLNPDYRFIVDMGGGNFDVIAPGSALKNATIGQLEQKKIYPNIWIPVDTLAKSAYSTVLADLGQTNKPNILTNTTALEYFTANFTAMKKHMANAEPGPERDPFDAQQRSTTGPLRVLPSVIS
;
A
#
# COMPACT_ATOMS: atom_id res chain seq x y z
N VAL A 1 6.63 2.63 2.44
CA VAL A 1 6.56 1.43 1.57
C VAL A 1 7.96 1.11 1.11
N GLU A 2 8.46 -0.09 1.38
CA GLU A 2 9.77 -0.56 0.94
C GLU A 2 9.59 -1.59 -0.17
N PHE A 3 10.28 -1.43 -1.29
CA PHE A 3 10.27 -2.35 -2.42
C PHE A 3 11.60 -3.08 -2.51
N GLN A 4 11.54 -4.38 -2.76
CA GLN A 4 12.72 -5.22 -2.93
C GLN A 4 12.49 -6.19 -4.10
N ALA A 5 13.48 -6.31 -4.99
CA ALA A 5 13.46 -7.25 -6.10
C ALA A 5 14.08 -8.59 -5.67
N LEU A 6 15.25 -8.95 -6.20
CA LEU A 6 15.90 -10.25 -5.98
C LEU A 6 16.59 -10.41 -4.61
N ASP A 7 16.59 -9.37 -3.77
CA ASP A 7 17.17 -9.44 -2.43
C ASP A 7 16.22 -10.13 -1.41
N GLN A 8 15.00 -10.47 -1.84
CA GLN A 8 13.99 -11.18 -1.04
C GLN A 8 14.23 -12.70 -1.00
N GLY A 9 13.51 -13.41 -0.13
CA GLY A 9 13.56 -14.87 -0.05
C GLY A 9 13.11 -15.56 -1.36
N GLY A 10 13.74 -16.67 -1.74
CA GLY A 10 13.41 -17.38 -2.98
C GLY A 10 11.95 -17.87 -3.06
N ASN A 11 11.34 -18.18 -1.92
CA ASN A 11 9.91 -18.46 -1.83
C ASN A 11 9.04 -17.24 -2.17
N GLN A 12 9.43 -16.03 -1.75
CA GLN A 12 8.68 -14.80 -2.05
C GLN A 12 8.75 -14.45 -3.54
N ILE A 13 9.91 -14.67 -4.19
CA ILE A 13 10.11 -14.48 -5.65
C ILE A 13 9.09 -15.29 -6.46
N SER A 14 8.66 -16.43 -5.93
CA SER A 14 7.71 -17.32 -6.59
C SER A 14 6.31 -16.71 -6.72
N TYR A 15 5.98 -15.76 -5.85
CA TYR A 15 4.73 -15.00 -5.91
C TYR A 15 4.85 -13.76 -6.79
N SER A 16 5.98 -13.04 -6.69
CA SER A 16 6.29 -11.87 -7.48
C SER A 16 7.78 -11.58 -7.42
N GLU A 17 8.39 -11.21 -8.55
CA GLU A 17 9.80 -10.82 -8.62
C GLU A 17 10.12 -9.61 -7.72
N TRP A 18 9.09 -8.80 -7.44
CA TRP A 18 9.15 -7.69 -6.50
C TRP A 18 8.20 -7.92 -5.33
N ASN A 19 8.66 -7.61 -4.12
CA ASN A 19 7.81 -7.47 -2.94
C ASN A 19 7.75 -6.01 -2.49
N ALA A 20 6.66 -5.66 -1.81
CA ALA A 20 6.47 -4.40 -1.12
C ALA A 20 6.11 -4.64 0.36
N VAL A 21 6.84 -4.03 1.27
CA VAL A 21 6.52 -4.03 2.70
C VAL A 21 5.99 -2.65 3.09
N VAL A 22 4.77 -2.61 3.62
CA VAL A 22 4.15 -1.38 4.09
C VAL A 22 4.33 -1.27 5.59
N ARG A 23 5.03 -0.24 6.05
CA ARG A 23 5.18 0.07 7.47
C ARG A 23 4.42 1.34 7.79
N THR A 24 3.58 1.31 8.82
CA THR A 24 2.87 2.49 9.33
C THR A 24 3.26 2.72 10.78
N TYR A 25 3.33 3.99 11.15
CA TYR A 25 3.68 4.45 12.48
C TYR A 25 2.57 5.37 13.00
N ALA A 26 2.08 5.10 14.20
CA ALA A 26 1.08 5.91 14.87
C ALA A 26 1.54 6.24 16.29
N THR A 27 1.37 7.49 16.69
CA THR A 27 1.49 7.91 18.09
C THR A 27 0.09 8.09 18.64
N CYS A 28 -0.22 7.38 19.70
CA CYS A 28 -1.52 7.37 20.36
C CYS A 28 -1.40 8.01 21.75
N GLN A 29 -2.50 8.61 22.21
CA GLN A 29 -2.60 9.14 23.57
C GLN A 29 -3.85 8.57 24.25
N ILE A 30 -3.71 8.19 25.52
CA ILE A 30 -4.83 7.79 26.39
C ILE A 30 -4.85 8.75 27.58
N LEU A 31 -6.01 9.34 27.83
CA LEU A 31 -6.26 10.11 29.04
C LEU A 31 -6.79 9.18 30.12
N ASN A 32 -6.08 9.07 31.25
CA ASN A 32 -6.52 8.30 32.40
C ASN A 32 -6.54 9.16 33.68
N ALA A 33 -6.97 8.59 34.81
CA ALA A 33 -7.04 9.31 36.08
C ALA A 33 -5.66 9.80 36.62
N LEU A 34 -4.56 9.27 36.10
CA LEU A 34 -3.18 9.59 36.48
C LEU A 34 -2.49 10.55 35.49
N GLY A 35 -3.15 10.92 34.39
CA GLY A 35 -2.62 11.83 33.37
C GLY A 35 -2.71 11.27 31.94
N THR A 36 -1.93 11.87 31.03
CA THR A 36 -1.85 11.46 29.63
C THR A 36 -0.72 10.46 29.44
N VAL A 37 -1.04 9.28 28.92
CA VAL A 37 -0.05 8.28 28.50
C VAL A 37 0.08 8.31 26.99
N PHE A 38 1.32 8.50 26.51
CA PHE A 38 1.65 8.39 25.09
C PHE A 38 2.27 7.02 24.82
N PHE A 39 1.88 6.39 23.72
CA PHE A 39 2.53 5.19 23.23
C PHE A 39 2.63 5.22 21.71
N ASN A 40 3.65 4.55 21.19
CA ASN A 40 3.91 4.47 19.77
C ASN A 40 3.63 3.05 19.29
N VAL A 41 2.84 2.95 18.22
CA VAL A 41 2.52 1.69 17.56
C VAL A 41 3.17 1.69 16.19
N THR A 42 3.94 0.64 15.91
CA THR A 42 4.45 0.34 14.58
C THR A 42 3.86 -0.96 14.13
N GLN A 43 3.27 -0.96 12.94
CA GLN A 43 2.76 -2.18 12.31
C GLN A 43 3.36 -2.33 10.92
N THR A 44 3.45 -3.59 10.50
CA THR A 44 3.97 -3.96 9.18
C THR A 44 2.93 -4.81 8.48
N TYR A 45 2.63 -4.45 7.25
CA TYR A 45 1.88 -5.27 6.31
C TYR A 45 2.85 -5.79 5.26
N ASP A 46 3.08 -7.11 5.29
CA ASP A 46 3.84 -7.86 4.29
C ASP A 46 2.89 -8.90 3.69
N TYR A 47 2.50 -8.70 2.43
CA TYR A 47 1.49 -9.55 1.80
C TYR A 47 2.04 -10.95 1.49
N VAL A 48 3.34 -11.04 1.21
CA VAL A 48 4.05 -12.29 0.93
C VAL A 48 5.24 -12.35 1.88
N PRO A 49 5.03 -12.68 3.17
CA PRO A 49 6.11 -12.72 4.14
C PRO A 49 7.11 -13.86 3.82
N PRO A 50 8.35 -13.79 4.34
CA PRO A 50 9.36 -14.83 4.13
C PRO A 50 8.96 -16.21 4.67
N THR A 51 7.95 -16.28 5.54
CA THR A 51 7.40 -17.54 6.09
C THR A 51 6.37 -18.20 5.17
N MET A 52 5.95 -17.53 4.09
CA MET A 52 4.94 -18.04 3.16
C MET A 52 5.47 -19.29 2.42
N SER A 53 4.68 -20.37 2.43
CA SER A 53 5.06 -21.62 1.78
C SER A 53 4.77 -21.59 0.29
N PHE A 54 5.75 -21.97 -0.54
CA PHE A 54 5.62 -22.09 -1.99
C PHE A 54 4.40 -22.92 -2.44
N SER A 55 3.95 -23.87 -1.62
CA SER A 55 2.75 -24.66 -1.91
C SER A 55 1.46 -23.84 -2.05
N TRP A 56 1.45 -22.58 -1.64
CA TRP A 56 0.31 -21.67 -1.74
C TRP A 56 0.33 -20.77 -2.98
N VAL A 57 1.35 -20.88 -3.84
CA VAL A 57 1.37 -20.16 -5.12
C VAL A 57 0.15 -20.57 -5.94
N ASN A 58 -0.59 -19.57 -6.46
CA ASN A 58 -1.84 -19.74 -7.22
C ASN A 58 -3.02 -20.38 -6.44
N ASN A 59 -2.92 -20.59 -5.12
CA ASN A 59 -4.01 -21.15 -4.32
C ASN A 59 -5.00 -20.09 -3.79
N GLY A 60 -5.10 -18.97 -4.50
CA GLY A 60 -6.00 -17.87 -4.19
C GLY A 60 -5.41 -16.87 -3.20
N PHE A 61 -6.29 -16.12 -2.54
CA PHE A 61 -5.93 -15.06 -1.61
C PHE A 61 -5.07 -15.60 -0.46
N LEU A 62 -3.85 -15.07 -0.32
CA LEU A 62 -2.85 -15.62 0.60
C LEU A 62 -3.22 -15.44 2.08
N GLY A 63 -4.10 -14.48 2.38
CA GLY A 63 -4.43 -14.10 3.75
C GLY A 63 -3.23 -13.48 4.48
N THR A 64 -3.40 -12.25 4.96
CA THR A 64 -2.41 -11.62 5.85
C THR A 64 -2.72 -11.87 7.33
N GLU A 65 -1.93 -11.33 8.26
CA GLU A 65 -2.23 -11.35 9.70
C GLU A 65 -3.36 -10.37 10.10
N PHE A 66 -4.28 -10.06 9.18
CA PHE A 66 -5.45 -9.24 9.48
C PHE A 66 -6.35 -9.95 10.48
N LEU A 67 -6.58 -9.27 11.62
CA LEU A 67 -7.26 -9.83 12.80
C LEU A 67 -8.71 -10.24 12.53
N SER A 68 -9.33 -9.85 11.41
CA SER A 68 -10.72 -10.22 11.10
C SER A 68 -11.13 -9.95 9.65
N ARG A 69 -11.85 -10.90 9.04
CA ARG A 69 -12.33 -10.86 7.64
C ARG A 69 -13.83 -11.08 7.50
N ASP A 70 -14.62 -10.32 8.25
CA ASP A 70 -16.07 -10.40 8.13
C ASP A 70 -16.58 -9.23 7.28
N LYS A 71 -17.05 -9.52 6.06
CA LYS A 71 -17.59 -8.51 5.14
C LYS A 71 -18.84 -7.81 5.68
N GLN A 72 -19.64 -8.49 6.51
CA GLN A 72 -20.88 -7.96 7.08
C GLN A 72 -20.67 -7.26 8.42
N ALA A 73 -19.85 -7.83 9.30
CA ALA A 73 -19.59 -7.28 10.62
C ALA A 73 -18.49 -6.20 10.60
N LYS A 74 -17.52 -6.31 9.68
CA LYS A 74 -16.32 -5.45 9.61
C LYS A 74 -16.01 -5.00 8.19
N GLY A 75 -17.01 -4.43 7.51
CA GLY A 75 -16.91 -3.95 6.13
C GLY A 75 -15.70 -3.04 5.87
N SER A 76 -15.41 -2.09 6.77
CA SER A 76 -14.23 -1.22 6.63
C SER A 76 -12.91 -1.99 6.59
N LEU A 77 -12.69 -2.97 7.48
CA LEU A 77 -11.45 -3.76 7.49
C LEU A 77 -11.36 -4.71 6.29
N TRP A 78 -12.49 -5.30 5.88
CA TRP A 78 -12.58 -6.13 4.67
C TRP A 78 -12.10 -5.36 3.43
N TRP A 79 -12.61 -4.13 3.24
CA TRP A 79 -12.21 -3.28 2.13
C TRP A 79 -10.81 -2.69 2.32
N GLY A 80 -10.36 -2.47 3.55
CA GLY A 80 -8.99 -2.07 3.86
C GLY A 80 -7.95 -3.11 3.42
N GLU A 81 -8.15 -4.39 3.80
CA GLU A 81 -7.29 -5.49 3.35
C GLU A 81 -7.36 -5.66 1.83
N SER A 82 -8.55 -5.52 1.24
CA SER A 82 -8.76 -5.62 -0.22
C SER A 82 -8.00 -4.55 -0.99
N LEU A 83 -8.08 -3.28 -0.57
CA LEU A 83 -7.33 -2.20 -1.18
C LEU A 83 -5.82 -2.44 -1.06
N MET A 84 -5.32 -2.75 0.13
CA MET A 84 -3.89 -2.95 0.32
C MET A 84 -3.34 -4.11 -0.50
N SER A 85 -4.02 -5.26 -0.56
CA SER A 85 -3.53 -6.41 -1.33
C SER A 85 -3.60 -6.16 -2.84
N ASN A 86 -4.68 -5.56 -3.35
CA ASN A 86 -4.80 -5.27 -4.78
C ASN A 86 -3.72 -4.26 -5.23
N TYR A 87 -3.52 -3.18 -4.47
CA TYR A 87 -2.48 -2.20 -4.80
C TYR A 87 -1.06 -2.71 -4.52
N TRP A 88 -0.87 -3.62 -3.55
CA TRP A 88 0.39 -4.35 -3.39
C TRP A 88 0.69 -5.18 -4.65
N ALA A 89 -0.26 -5.99 -5.13
CA ALA A 89 -0.06 -6.87 -6.27
C ALA A 89 0.21 -6.08 -7.56
N TYR A 90 -0.52 -4.99 -7.74
CA TYR A 90 -0.36 -4.12 -8.90
C TYR A 90 0.95 -3.32 -8.87
N SER A 91 1.31 -2.73 -7.72
CA SER A 91 2.54 -1.92 -7.61
C SER A 91 3.80 -2.76 -7.74
N THR A 92 3.82 -3.97 -7.17
CA THR A 92 4.93 -4.91 -7.31
C THR A 92 5.06 -5.41 -8.75
N ARG A 93 3.96 -5.75 -9.41
CA ARG A 93 3.99 -6.11 -10.83
C ARG A 93 4.48 -4.96 -11.71
N LEU A 94 4.03 -3.74 -11.43
CA LEU A 94 4.46 -2.56 -12.19
C LEU A 94 5.98 -2.33 -12.04
N MET A 95 6.53 -2.48 -10.83
CA MET A 95 7.99 -2.42 -10.60
C MET A 95 8.73 -3.50 -11.39
N GLN A 96 8.15 -4.70 -11.51
CA GLN A 96 8.69 -5.78 -12.36
C GLN A 96 8.75 -5.34 -13.82
N ASP A 97 7.65 -4.85 -14.37
CA ASP A 97 7.59 -4.42 -15.78
C ASP A 97 8.53 -3.26 -16.08
N ILE A 98 8.65 -2.30 -15.16
CA ILE A 98 9.61 -1.18 -15.26
C ILE A 98 11.04 -1.71 -15.33
N ARG A 99 11.41 -2.64 -14.43
CA ARG A 99 12.75 -3.24 -14.42
C ARG A 99 13.03 -4.04 -15.69
N VAL A 100 12.09 -4.87 -16.13
CA VAL A 100 12.21 -5.66 -17.37
C VAL A 100 12.39 -4.75 -18.58
N ASN A 101 11.59 -3.68 -18.69
CA ASN A 101 11.70 -2.73 -19.81
C ASN A 101 13.08 -2.04 -19.83
N MET A 102 13.56 -1.58 -18.66
CA MET A 102 14.87 -0.96 -18.56
C MET A 102 16.00 -1.92 -18.94
N THR A 103 16.00 -3.12 -18.37
CA THR A 103 17.04 -4.12 -18.62
C THR A 103 17.03 -4.65 -20.06
N THR A 104 15.87 -4.85 -20.66
CA THR A 104 15.72 -5.22 -22.08
C THR A 104 16.27 -4.13 -23.01
N ALA A 105 16.12 -2.85 -22.62
CA ALA A 105 16.72 -1.72 -23.33
C ALA A 105 18.22 -1.53 -23.06
N GLY A 106 18.89 -2.49 -22.40
CA GLY A 106 20.30 -2.41 -22.03
C GLY A 106 20.60 -1.37 -20.94
N ARG A 107 19.57 -0.90 -20.24
CA ARG A 107 19.70 0.05 -19.12
C ARG A 107 19.66 -0.68 -17.79
N LEU A 108 20.15 0.01 -16.78
CA LEU A 108 20.29 -0.53 -15.44
C LEU A 108 18.96 -0.48 -14.69
N GLY A 109 18.62 -1.59 -14.04
CA GLY A 109 17.34 -1.75 -13.34
C GLY A 109 17.43 -1.34 -11.87
N ILE A 110 16.30 -0.92 -11.30
CA ILE A 110 16.21 -0.74 -9.84
C ILE A 110 16.29 -2.13 -9.18
N ARG A 111 17.01 -2.21 -8.06
CA ARG A 111 17.06 -3.41 -7.19
C ARG A 111 16.12 -3.32 -6.00
N LYS A 112 16.14 -2.19 -5.32
CA LYS A 112 15.33 -1.94 -4.11
C LYS A 112 15.12 -0.45 -3.91
N GLY A 113 14.21 -0.10 -3.03
CA GLY A 113 14.03 1.29 -2.64
C GLY A 113 12.92 1.44 -1.62
N PHE A 114 12.67 2.68 -1.22
CA PHE A 114 11.55 3.00 -0.37
C PHE A 114 10.93 4.32 -0.76
N ILE A 115 9.67 4.47 -0.36
CA ILE A 115 8.95 5.73 -0.35
C ILE A 115 8.38 5.90 1.05
N TYR A 116 8.80 6.97 1.72
CA TYR A 116 8.27 7.43 2.98
C TYR A 116 7.18 8.46 2.71
N PHE A 117 6.05 8.34 3.41
CA PHE A 117 4.88 9.20 3.21
C PHE A 117 4.53 9.93 4.48
N THR A 118 4.22 11.23 4.38
CA THR A 118 3.65 12.03 5.47
C THR A 118 2.39 12.75 5.02
N PRO A 119 1.31 12.79 5.82
CA PRO A 119 0.14 13.60 5.50
C PRO A 119 0.48 15.10 5.38
N THR A 120 -0.09 15.80 4.40
CA THR A 120 0.22 17.21 4.08
C THR A 120 -0.34 18.27 5.06
N GLY A 121 -1.13 17.89 6.06
CA GLY A 121 -1.73 18.82 7.03
C GLY A 121 -3.28 18.78 7.05
N PRO A 122 -3.97 19.73 7.72
CA PRO A 122 -5.42 19.68 7.91
C PRO A 122 -6.22 19.81 6.59
N PRO A 123 -7.48 19.32 6.58
CA PRO A 123 -7.91 18.16 5.81
C PRO A 123 -8.06 18.45 4.32
N THR A 124 -7.16 17.87 3.53
CA THR A 124 -7.40 17.59 2.11
C THR A 124 -8.21 16.30 1.97
N ASP A 125 -9.05 16.24 0.94
CA ASP A 125 -9.72 15.00 0.54
C ASP A 125 -8.68 13.89 0.32
N VAL A 126 -8.92 12.70 0.87
CA VAL A 126 -8.02 11.53 0.72
C VAL A 126 -7.88 11.13 -0.76
N VAL A 127 -8.84 11.48 -1.61
CA VAL A 127 -8.77 11.30 -3.07
C VAL A 127 -7.67 12.16 -3.71
N ASN A 128 -7.32 13.32 -3.13
CA ASN A 128 -6.34 14.24 -3.70
C ASN A 128 -4.93 13.62 -3.72
N LEU A 129 -4.23 13.70 -4.86
CA LEU A 129 -2.83 13.24 -4.98
C LEU A 129 -1.87 14.03 -4.07
N ASP A 130 -2.24 15.23 -3.65
CA ASP A 130 -1.45 16.03 -2.72
C ASP A 130 -1.76 15.71 -1.25
N PHE A 131 -2.51 14.64 -0.95
CA PHE A 131 -2.81 14.22 0.42
C PHE A 131 -1.57 13.70 1.17
N LEU A 132 -0.64 13.04 0.47
CA LEU A 132 0.63 12.54 1.03
C LEU A 132 1.82 13.23 0.37
N ASN A 133 2.80 13.63 1.18
CA ASN A 133 4.13 14.03 0.76
C ASN A 133 5.04 12.81 0.68
N PRO A 134 5.62 12.52 -0.50
CA PRO A 134 6.60 11.46 -0.67
C PRO A 134 8.03 11.94 -0.41
N ASP A 135 8.83 11.09 0.23
CA ASP A 135 10.30 11.13 0.18
C ASP A 135 10.81 9.74 -0.21
N TYR A 136 11.54 9.64 -1.32
CA TYR A 136 11.86 8.36 -1.94
C TYR A 136 13.36 8.18 -2.20
N ARG A 137 13.85 6.94 -2.10
CA ARG A 137 15.18 6.55 -2.56
C ARG A 137 15.11 5.19 -3.23
N PHE A 138 15.70 5.05 -4.40
CA PHE A 138 15.80 3.77 -5.11
C PHE A 138 17.25 3.48 -5.48
N ILE A 139 17.70 2.26 -5.19
CA ILE A 139 19.02 1.76 -5.54
C ILE A 139 18.96 1.13 -6.93
N VAL A 140 19.85 1.58 -7.81
CA VAL A 140 20.08 1.02 -9.15
C VAL A 140 21.40 0.26 -9.13
N ASP A 141 21.38 -0.97 -9.65
CA ASP A 141 22.59 -1.77 -9.83
C ASP A 141 23.25 -1.37 -11.14
N MET A 142 24.45 -0.79 -11.07
CA MET A 142 25.20 -0.31 -12.22
C MET A 142 26.08 -1.39 -12.87
N GLY A 143 26.09 -2.61 -12.32
CA GLY A 143 26.98 -3.69 -12.71
C GLY A 143 28.38 -3.57 -12.10
N GLY A 144 29.12 -4.68 -12.09
CA GLY A 144 30.50 -4.72 -11.58
C GLY A 144 30.64 -4.39 -10.08
N GLY A 145 29.56 -4.51 -9.30
CA GLY A 145 29.54 -4.14 -7.88
C GLY A 145 29.30 -2.64 -7.60
N ASN A 146 28.98 -1.85 -8.63
CA ASN A 146 28.68 -0.43 -8.48
C ASN A 146 27.17 -0.18 -8.32
N PHE A 147 26.83 0.82 -7.51
CA PHE A 147 25.44 1.18 -7.23
C PHE A 147 25.24 2.69 -7.35
N ASP A 148 24.07 3.11 -7.82
CA ASP A 148 23.61 4.50 -7.81
C ASP A 148 22.31 4.62 -7.02
N VAL A 149 22.00 5.83 -6.57
CA VAL A 149 20.80 6.14 -5.80
C VAL A 149 19.99 7.21 -6.50
N ILE A 150 18.79 6.83 -6.93
CA ILE A 150 17.77 7.76 -7.38
C ILE A 150 17.15 8.40 -6.15
N ALA A 151 17.30 9.71 -6.06
CA ALA A 151 16.77 10.56 -5.00
C ALA A 151 16.08 11.78 -5.60
N PRO A 152 15.12 12.41 -4.90
CA PRO A 152 14.59 13.71 -5.27
C PRO A 152 15.74 14.72 -5.34
N GLY A 153 16.04 15.20 -6.54
CA GLY A 153 16.95 16.33 -6.75
C GLY A 153 16.36 17.62 -6.17
N SER A 154 17.15 18.71 -6.16
CA SER A 154 16.72 20.01 -5.61
C SER A 154 15.40 20.52 -6.18
N ALA A 155 15.17 20.33 -7.49
CA ALA A 155 13.94 20.73 -8.19
C ALA A 155 12.70 19.86 -7.86
N LEU A 156 12.89 18.72 -7.21
CA LEU A 156 11.84 17.79 -6.77
C LEU A 156 11.78 17.67 -5.25
N LYS A 157 12.53 18.51 -4.53
CA LYS A 157 12.47 18.58 -3.08
C LYS A 157 11.06 19.03 -2.69
N ASN A 158 10.36 18.19 -1.92
CA ASN A 158 8.95 18.35 -1.56
C ASN A 158 7.95 18.26 -2.73
N ALA A 159 8.32 17.57 -3.82
CA ALA A 159 7.38 17.31 -4.90
C ALA A 159 6.20 16.45 -4.40
N THR A 160 4.97 16.83 -4.75
CA THR A 160 3.79 16.03 -4.43
C THR A 160 3.69 14.81 -5.33
N ILE A 161 2.87 13.82 -4.97
CA ILE A 161 2.60 12.67 -5.85
C ILE A 161 2.05 13.13 -7.20
N GLY A 162 1.17 14.13 -7.21
CA GLY A 162 0.62 14.70 -8.46
C GLY A 162 1.72 15.25 -9.38
N GLN A 163 2.71 15.94 -8.81
CA GLN A 163 3.85 16.48 -9.57
C GLN A 163 4.79 15.38 -10.08
N LEU A 164 5.04 14.34 -9.27
CA LEU A 164 5.88 13.21 -9.67
C LEU A 164 5.23 12.41 -10.82
N GLU A 165 3.91 12.22 -10.75
CA GLU A 165 3.11 11.57 -11.78
C GLU A 165 3.05 12.40 -13.08
N GLN A 166 2.79 13.70 -12.98
CA GLN A 166 2.73 14.59 -14.15
C GLN A 166 4.06 14.61 -14.90
N LYS A 167 5.18 14.63 -14.17
CA LYS A 167 6.53 14.64 -14.75
C LYS A 167 7.05 13.24 -15.12
N LYS A 168 6.26 12.19 -14.87
CA LYS A 168 6.64 10.77 -15.11
C LYS A 168 8.00 10.41 -14.52
N ILE A 169 8.27 10.90 -13.29
CA ILE A 169 9.56 10.67 -12.64
C ILE A 169 9.78 9.17 -12.46
N TYR A 170 10.90 8.63 -12.91
CA TYR A 170 11.23 7.21 -12.78
C TYR A 170 11.34 6.79 -11.29
N PRO A 171 10.81 5.62 -10.86
CA PRO A 171 10.20 4.54 -11.65
C PRO A 171 8.78 4.76 -12.19
N ASN A 172 8.11 5.86 -11.84
CA ASN A 172 6.75 6.17 -12.28
C ASN A 172 5.69 5.16 -11.79
N ILE A 173 5.73 4.84 -10.49
CA ILE A 173 4.73 4.01 -9.78
C ILE A 173 3.81 4.85 -8.88
N TRP A 174 3.77 6.17 -9.07
CA TRP A 174 3.31 7.12 -8.07
C TRP A 174 1.83 6.95 -7.68
N ILE A 175 0.93 6.77 -8.66
CA ILE A 175 -0.50 6.55 -8.36
C ILE A 175 -0.74 5.23 -7.58
N PRO A 176 -0.24 4.05 -8.04
CA PRO A 176 -0.43 2.80 -7.29
C PRO A 176 0.12 2.84 -5.87
N VAL A 177 1.31 3.42 -5.68
CA VAL A 177 1.96 3.43 -4.37
C VAL A 177 1.37 4.48 -3.41
N ASP A 178 0.90 5.63 -3.93
CA ASP A 178 0.09 6.58 -3.18
C ASP A 178 -1.19 5.91 -2.68
N THR A 179 -1.86 5.18 -3.57
CA THR A 179 -3.09 4.48 -3.18
C THR A 179 -2.82 3.38 -2.17
N LEU A 180 -1.75 2.61 -2.31
CA LEU A 180 -1.33 1.63 -1.30
C LEU A 180 -1.08 2.29 0.06
N ALA A 181 -0.38 3.43 0.09
CA ALA A 181 -0.11 4.17 1.30
C ALA A 181 -1.39 4.74 1.95
N LYS A 182 -2.30 5.32 1.16
CA LYS A 182 -3.60 5.81 1.62
C LYS A 182 -4.52 4.70 2.12
N SER A 183 -4.43 3.52 1.52
CA SER A 183 -5.15 2.33 1.96
C SER A 183 -4.66 1.89 3.33
N ALA A 184 -3.35 1.83 3.53
CA ALA A 184 -2.76 1.52 4.83
C ALA A 184 -3.11 2.59 5.88
N TYR A 185 -2.99 3.87 5.53
CA TYR A 185 -3.40 4.99 6.38
C TYR A 185 -4.87 4.87 6.84
N SER A 186 -5.78 4.67 5.88
CA SER A 186 -7.22 4.54 6.15
C SER A 186 -7.55 3.32 6.99
N THR A 187 -6.84 2.20 6.74
CA THR A 187 -7.02 0.95 7.49
C THR A 187 -6.55 1.09 8.94
N VAL A 188 -5.40 1.73 9.17
CA VAL A 188 -4.92 2.06 10.53
C VAL A 188 -5.93 2.94 11.26
N LEU A 189 -6.43 4.01 10.62
CA LEU A 189 -7.42 4.88 11.25
C LEU A 189 -8.72 4.14 11.58
N ALA A 190 -9.18 3.26 10.68
CA ALA A 190 -10.40 2.50 10.88
C ALA A 190 -10.26 1.45 11.99
N ASP A 191 -9.09 0.82 12.09
CA ASP A 191 -8.77 -0.09 13.18
C ASP A 191 -8.67 0.65 14.52
N LEU A 192 -8.01 1.82 14.55
CA LEU A 192 -7.81 2.68 15.72
C LEU A 192 -9.03 3.48 16.17
N GLY A 193 -10.21 3.27 15.60
CA GLY A 193 -11.40 4.01 16.04
C GLY A 193 -11.42 5.50 15.62
N GLN A 194 -10.57 5.95 14.69
CA GLN A 194 -10.41 7.37 14.36
C GLN A 194 -11.39 7.85 13.28
N THR A 195 -12.35 8.70 13.66
CA THR A 195 -13.39 9.24 12.75
C THR A 195 -13.14 10.65 12.25
N ASN A 196 -12.27 11.42 12.90
CA ASN A 196 -12.10 12.86 12.64
C ASN A 196 -11.00 13.18 11.61
N LYS A 197 -10.67 12.22 10.73
CA LYS A 197 -9.61 12.31 9.73
C LYS A 197 -10.15 11.82 8.37
N PRO A 198 -9.66 12.35 7.24
CA PRO A 198 -10.00 11.82 5.91
C PRO A 198 -9.71 10.32 5.85
N ASN A 199 -10.68 9.51 5.42
CA ASN A 199 -10.56 8.06 5.46
C ASN A 199 -11.36 7.44 4.30
N ILE A 200 -10.71 6.57 3.53
CA ILE A 200 -11.35 5.85 2.42
C ILE A 200 -12.48 4.95 2.94
N LEU A 201 -12.27 4.35 4.11
CA LEU A 201 -13.08 3.27 4.67
C LEU A 201 -14.29 3.77 5.48
N THR A 202 -14.56 5.07 5.47
CA THR A 202 -15.79 5.68 6.01
C THR A 202 -16.54 6.51 4.96
N ASN A 203 -16.01 6.62 3.75
CA ASN A 203 -16.58 7.40 2.66
C ASN A 203 -16.82 6.50 1.45
N THR A 204 -18.09 6.21 1.16
CA THR A 204 -18.48 5.32 0.05
C THR A 204 -18.00 5.81 -1.31
N THR A 205 -17.98 7.13 -1.53
CA THR A 205 -17.53 7.73 -2.80
C THR A 205 -16.02 7.58 -2.96
N ALA A 206 -15.26 7.78 -1.87
CA ALA A 206 -13.81 7.54 -1.89
C ALA A 206 -13.51 6.05 -2.12
N LEU A 207 -14.22 5.14 -1.44
CA LEU A 207 -14.03 3.70 -1.64
C LEU A 207 -14.37 3.26 -3.06
N GLU A 208 -15.45 3.75 -3.66
CA GLU A 208 -15.77 3.51 -5.07
C GLU A 208 -14.64 4.01 -5.99
N TYR A 209 -14.15 5.24 -5.77
CA TYR A 209 -13.05 5.81 -6.54
C TYR A 209 -11.79 4.92 -6.49
N PHE A 210 -11.36 4.51 -5.31
CA PHE A 210 -10.13 3.74 -5.14
C PHE A 210 -10.25 2.27 -5.59
N THR A 211 -11.46 1.73 -5.70
CA THR A 211 -11.71 0.35 -6.13
C THR A 211 -12.09 0.24 -7.61
N ALA A 212 -12.36 1.36 -8.30
CA ALA A 212 -12.80 1.40 -9.70
C ALA A 212 -11.88 0.61 -10.66
N ASN A 213 -10.57 0.58 -10.41
CA ASN A 213 -9.59 -0.07 -11.27
C ASN A 213 -9.28 -1.53 -10.92
N PHE A 214 -9.93 -2.12 -9.90
CA PHE A 214 -9.64 -3.49 -9.48
C PHE A 214 -9.74 -4.51 -10.63
N THR A 215 -10.75 -4.37 -11.49
CA THR A 215 -10.93 -5.24 -12.66
C THR A 215 -9.77 -5.18 -13.65
N ALA A 216 -9.17 -4.01 -13.86
CA ALA A 216 -8.01 -3.85 -14.72
C ALA A 216 -6.74 -4.38 -14.05
N MET A 217 -6.55 -4.09 -12.75
CA MET A 217 -5.39 -4.52 -11.96
C MET A 217 -5.28 -6.04 -11.87
N LYS A 218 -6.41 -6.76 -11.78
CA LYS A 218 -6.45 -8.23 -11.83
C LYS A 218 -5.76 -8.82 -13.06
N LYS A 219 -5.73 -8.11 -14.19
CA LYS A 219 -5.07 -8.56 -15.41
C LYS A 219 -3.55 -8.30 -15.40
N HIS A 220 -3.07 -7.61 -14.37
CA HIS A 220 -1.72 -7.09 -14.28
C HIS A 220 -1.13 -7.33 -12.88
N MET A 221 -1.15 -8.61 -12.49
CA MET A 221 -0.55 -9.13 -11.26
C MET A 221 0.37 -10.30 -11.60
N ALA A 222 1.30 -10.60 -10.70
CA ALA A 222 2.12 -11.81 -10.79
C ALA A 222 1.34 -13.03 -10.24
N ASN A 223 1.99 -13.94 -9.52
CA ASN A 223 1.37 -15.15 -8.99
C ASN A 223 0.71 -14.95 -7.60
N ALA A 224 0.87 -13.77 -7.00
CA ALA A 224 0.18 -13.39 -5.76
C ALA A 224 -1.23 -12.85 -6.07
N GLU A 225 -2.24 -13.66 -5.76
CA GLU A 225 -3.66 -13.34 -5.98
C GLU A 225 -4.21 -12.42 -4.88
N PRO A 226 -4.57 -11.15 -5.15
CA PRO A 226 -5.05 -10.21 -4.13
C PRO A 226 -6.46 -10.54 -3.63
N GLY A 227 -6.87 -9.91 -2.51
CA GLY A 227 -8.17 -10.11 -1.87
C GLY A 227 -8.27 -9.45 -0.47
N PRO A 228 -9.38 -9.65 0.27
CA PRO A 228 -10.43 -10.63 0.00
C PRO A 228 -11.42 -10.22 -1.11
N GLU A 229 -11.58 -8.92 -1.40
CA GLU A 229 -12.39 -8.44 -2.52
C GLU A 229 -11.52 -8.05 -3.71
N ARG A 230 -12.00 -8.35 -4.90
CA ARG A 230 -11.29 -8.06 -6.15
C ARG A 230 -12.17 -7.36 -7.16
N ASP A 231 -13.44 -7.13 -6.85
CA ASP A 231 -14.34 -6.36 -7.69
C ASP A 231 -14.49 -4.92 -7.15
N PRO A 232 -14.78 -3.94 -8.02
CA PRO A 232 -15.02 -2.56 -7.60
C PRO A 232 -16.17 -2.44 -6.59
N PHE A 233 -16.11 -1.46 -5.69
CA PHE A 233 -17.18 -1.14 -4.71
C PHE A 233 -18.37 -0.43 -5.37
N ASP A 234 -19.05 -1.15 -6.24
CA ASP A 234 -20.23 -0.72 -6.98
C ASP A 234 -21.54 -0.88 -6.17
N ALA A 235 -22.68 -0.66 -6.82
CA ALA A 235 -24.01 -0.78 -6.19
C ALA A 235 -24.28 -2.19 -5.64
N GLN A 236 -23.82 -3.25 -6.33
CA GLN A 236 -24.00 -4.62 -5.87
C GLN A 236 -23.15 -4.87 -4.62
N GLN A 237 -21.90 -4.44 -4.65
CA GLN A 237 -20.99 -4.58 -3.51
C GLN A 237 -21.47 -3.79 -2.29
N ARG A 238 -22.05 -2.60 -2.48
CA ARG A 238 -22.70 -1.83 -1.41
C ARG A 238 -23.85 -2.57 -0.75
N SER A 239 -24.66 -3.27 -1.53
CA SER A 239 -25.81 -4.02 -1.01
C SER A 239 -25.41 -5.27 -0.21
N THR A 240 -24.19 -5.77 -0.42
CA THR A 240 -23.67 -7.00 0.21
C THR A 240 -22.55 -6.74 1.21
N THR A 241 -22.11 -5.49 1.38
CA THR A 241 -21.12 -5.12 2.39
C THR A 241 -21.85 -4.61 3.63
N GLY A 242 -21.34 -4.98 4.80
CA GLY A 242 -21.77 -4.39 6.05
C GLY A 242 -21.47 -2.89 6.15
N PRO A 243 -21.88 -2.23 7.24
CA PRO A 243 -21.59 -0.83 7.44
C PRO A 243 -20.09 -0.52 7.38
N LEU A 244 -19.72 0.51 6.63
CA LEU A 244 -18.38 1.10 6.65
C LEU A 244 -18.21 1.91 7.94
N ARG A 245 -17.87 1.22 9.03
CA ARG A 245 -17.74 1.79 10.37
C ARG A 245 -16.34 1.60 10.92
N VAL A 246 -15.95 2.62 11.67
CA VAL A 246 -14.74 2.66 12.47
C VAL A 246 -15.14 2.26 13.88
N LEU A 247 -14.66 1.11 14.34
CA LEU A 247 -14.94 0.62 15.68
C LEU A 247 -13.78 1.01 16.60
N PRO A 248 -14.03 1.47 17.83
CA PRO A 248 -12.95 1.73 18.78
C PRO A 248 -12.09 0.47 18.97
N SER A 249 -10.77 0.60 18.87
CA SER A 249 -9.88 -0.49 19.29
C SER A 249 -10.04 -0.73 20.78
N VAL A 250 -10.17 -2.00 21.17
CA VAL A 250 -10.06 -2.41 22.56
C VAL A 250 -8.72 -3.12 22.70
N ILE A 251 -7.80 -2.55 23.49
CA ILE A 251 -6.65 -3.31 23.98
C ILE A 251 -7.20 -4.18 25.10
N SER A 252 -7.43 -5.46 24.82
CA SER A 252 -7.85 -6.47 25.79
C SER A 252 -6.67 -7.09 26.51
#